data_AF-A0A2V2EY63-F1
#
_entry.id   AF-A0A2V2EY63-F1
#
_cell.length_a   1.000
_cell.length_b   1.000
_cell.length_c   1.000
_cell.angle_alpha   90.00
_cell.angle_beta   90.00
_cell.angle_gamma   90.00
#
_symmetry.space_group_name_H-M   'P 1'
#
loop_
_entity.id
_entity.type
_entity.pdbx_description
1 polymer ?
#
loop_
_entity_poly.entity_id
_entity_poly.type
_entity_poly.pdbx_seq_one_letter_code
_entity_poly.pdbx_strand_id
1 'polypeptide(L)'
;ALSGRSTLRDGEKYSYQSLLKDALLDLAEKFATENKNYQELFALHPLFSATAKDNEFREKSEKILLEALKQENLLPESQSLKHYLKAVYHAKDPLYLFLAAGCDDKSFYAEIIETTLSHLLAHPKNIDFPDEEALIDKILARFDLENKLLNKEELLRDIAPSHESAPEIPVISASEKTAETAAVSAETIAINKPAEEKKAEIDEWQTRVMPQVKAPESAQTQPPQAAPDLSPEEANEEGIRLFKGDGVAQDHEAAVQMFAQAARGGSPEGQYNLAFCYLGGYGIAQDNANALKWYDQAAQKSYLPAMCRLAEIYEKGQGAIKPNAKLALHWYERAALNGHTESQFKTAQYYAQGEGCTKNYEQAAKYYLLAAENNHAQAQYNYGVCCYMALGRKKDIDESFRWYQKAADNGLAIAQNELGNCYFYSSGTEKNDAEAVKWYQKAAASDYPPAECNLAVRYYLGQGVKENNAEAFKWFQKAASHGYAEAENYLGLCYDNGYGTKKDQKSAFSYYSLAAEKKYPEAVNNLALCYYYGTGTKKDKNKAKELFMEASSLGSQDAKDNLKKFYKIHQ
;
A
#
# COMPACT_ATOMS: atom_id res chain seq x y z
N ALA A 1 9.51 -19.38 -38.69
CA ALA A 1 10.67 -20.28 -38.94
C ALA A 1 11.09 -21.06 -37.68
N LEU A 2 11.12 -20.43 -36.50
CA LEU A 2 11.55 -21.07 -35.24
C LEU A 2 10.59 -22.15 -34.67
N SER A 3 9.41 -22.34 -35.26
CA SER A 3 8.35 -23.27 -34.79
C SER A 3 8.43 -24.71 -35.33
N GLY A 4 9.60 -25.16 -35.83
CA GLY A 4 9.92 -26.59 -35.93
C GLY A 4 9.37 -27.36 -37.13
N ARG A 5 10.12 -27.40 -38.24
CA ARG A 5 10.13 -28.54 -39.17
C ARG A 5 11.58 -28.89 -39.52
N SER A 6 11.88 -30.17 -39.72
CA SER A 6 13.17 -30.70 -40.15
C SER A 6 13.04 -31.34 -41.54
N THR A 7 14.03 -31.17 -42.41
CA THR A 7 14.10 -31.86 -43.71
C THR A 7 15.44 -32.61 -43.83
N LEU A 8 15.42 -33.76 -44.49
CA LEU A 8 16.62 -34.55 -44.80
C LEU A 8 17.30 -33.99 -46.06
N ARG A 9 18.60 -33.71 -45.98
CA ARG A 9 19.47 -33.48 -47.13
C ARG A 9 20.73 -34.32 -46.92
N ASP A 10 21.09 -35.13 -47.91
CA ASP A 10 22.30 -35.98 -47.91
C ASP A 10 22.41 -36.97 -46.74
N GLY A 11 21.28 -37.54 -46.31
CA GLY A 11 21.26 -38.61 -45.29
C GLY A 11 21.40 -38.13 -43.85
N GLU A 12 21.62 -36.84 -43.61
CA GLU A 12 21.70 -36.25 -42.28
C GLU A 12 20.46 -35.39 -41.96
N LYS A 13 19.98 -35.51 -40.72
CA LYS A 13 18.74 -34.87 -40.25
C LYS A 13 19.06 -33.47 -39.73
N TYR A 14 19.06 -32.47 -40.60
CA TYR A 14 19.25 -31.08 -40.19
C TYR A 14 17.95 -30.48 -39.62
N SER A 15 18.03 -29.88 -38.44
CA SER A 15 16.94 -29.05 -37.92
C SER A 15 17.09 -27.64 -38.54
N TYR A 16 15.99 -27.07 -39.04
CA TYR A 16 15.99 -25.67 -39.53
C TYR A 16 16.47 -24.68 -38.46
N GLN A 17 16.41 -25.06 -37.17
CA GLN A 17 16.94 -24.25 -36.07
C GLN A 17 18.47 -24.21 -36.05
N SER A 18 19.16 -25.30 -36.39
CA SER A 18 20.64 -25.33 -36.44
C SER A 18 21.16 -24.44 -37.57
N LEU A 19 20.63 -24.62 -38.78
CA LEU A 19 21.03 -23.81 -39.94
C LEU A 19 20.73 -22.32 -39.75
N LEU A 20 19.61 -21.99 -39.10
CA LEU A 20 19.27 -20.61 -38.79
C LEU A 20 20.21 -20.01 -37.73
N LYS A 21 20.61 -20.80 -36.73
CA LYS A 21 21.59 -20.38 -35.72
C LYS A 21 22.95 -20.09 -36.36
N ASP A 22 23.46 -21.01 -37.16
CA ASP A 22 24.75 -20.84 -37.83
C ASP A 22 24.74 -19.61 -38.76
N ALA A 23 23.64 -19.39 -39.49
CA ALA A 23 23.46 -18.21 -40.32
C ALA A 23 23.36 -16.90 -39.51
N LEU A 24 22.75 -16.92 -38.33
CA LEU A 24 22.67 -15.76 -37.44
C LEU A 24 24.03 -15.41 -36.82
N LEU A 25 24.84 -16.41 -36.46
CA LEU A 25 26.20 -16.17 -35.97
C LEU A 25 27.10 -15.63 -37.07
N ASP A 26 27.07 -16.21 -38.28
CA ASP A 26 27.86 -15.72 -39.42
C ASP A 26 27.46 -14.28 -39.82
N LEU A 27 26.16 -13.97 -39.80
CA LEU A 27 25.68 -12.61 -40.05
C LEU A 27 26.15 -11.62 -38.97
N ALA A 28 26.12 -12.03 -37.71
CA ALA A 28 26.59 -11.22 -36.60
C ALA A 28 28.10 -11.00 -36.64
N GLU A 29 28.89 -12.02 -36.96
CA GLU A 29 30.34 -11.89 -37.15
C GLU A 29 30.66 -10.92 -38.29
N LYS A 30 29.94 -11.00 -39.42
CA LYS A 30 30.10 -10.06 -40.54
C LYS A 30 29.74 -8.63 -40.17
N PHE A 31 28.65 -8.42 -39.43
CA PHE A 31 28.29 -7.09 -38.95
C PHE A 31 29.30 -6.54 -37.94
N ALA A 32 29.86 -7.40 -37.08
CA ALA A 32 30.85 -7.03 -36.08
C ALA A 32 32.23 -6.70 -36.70
N THR A 33 32.66 -7.45 -37.71
CA THR A 33 34.05 -7.43 -38.20
C THR A 33 34.25 -6.73 -39.54
N GLU A 34 33.34 -6.92 -40.50
CA GLU A 34 33.51 -6.43 -41.88
C GLU A 34 32.82 -5.08 -42.10
N ASN A 35 31.56 -4.96 -41.66
CA ASN A 35 30.72 -3.80 -41.97
C ASN A 35 30.65 -2.76 -40.85
N LYS A 36 31.07 -3.11 -39.63
CA LYS A 36 30.98 -2.24 -38.43
C LYS A 36 29.57 -1.64 -38.25
N ASN A 37 28.54 -2.37 -38.67
CA ASN A 37 27.15 -1.91 -38.62
C ASN A 37 26.50 -2.39 -37.32
N TYR A 38 26.90 -1.75 -36.23
CA TYR A 38 26.54 -2.18 -34.89
C TYR A 38 25.04 -2.02 -34.62
N GLN A 39 24.35 -1.08 -35.26
CA GLN A 39 22.89 -0.96 -35.15
C GLN A 39 22.16 -2.20 -35.67
N GLU A 40 22.60 -2.77 -36.79
CA GLU A 40 22.02 -4.01 -37.31
C GLU A 40 22.46 -5.24 -36.51
N LEU A 41 23.70 -5.27 -36.01
CA LEU A 41 24.15 -6.29 -35.07
C LEU A 41 23.28 -6.35 -33.81
N PHE A 42 22.96 -5.19 -33.22
CA PHE A 42 22.10 -5.11 -32.03
C PHE A 42 20.64 -5.44 -32.33
N ALA A 43 20.17 -5.22 -33.56
CA ALA A 43 18.83 -5.64 -33.98
C ALA A 43 18.66 -7.17 -34.03
N LEU A 44 19.76 -7.94 -34.07
CA LEU A 44 19.73 -9.42 -33.98
C LEU A 44 19.55 -9.93 -32.54
N HIS A 45 19.74 -9.09 -31.52
CA HIS A 45 19.71 -9.50 -30.10
C HIS A 45 18.41 -10.18 -29.64
N PRO A 46 17.19 -9.72 -30.01
CA PRO A 46 15.97 -10.42 -29.66
C PRO A 46 15.92 -11.86 -30.18
N LEU A 47 16.53 -12.11 -31.35
CA LEU A 47 16.61 -13.44 -31.96
C LEU A 47 17.59 -14.36 -31.20
N PHE A 48 18.68 -13.81 -30.66
CA PHE A 48 19.59 -14.54 -29.77
C PHE A 48 18.90 -14.90 -28.44
N SER A 49 18.17 -13.95 -27.84
CA SER A 49 17.44 -14.19 -26.59
C SER A 49 16.29 -15.21 -26.75
N ALA A 50 15.63 -15.23 -27.91
CA ALA A 50 14.55 -16.18 -28.20
C ALA A 50 15.04 -17.64 -28.27
N THR A 51 16.35 -17.85 -28.38
CA THR A 51 17.00 -19.17 -28.42
C THR A 51 17.72 -19.55 -27.11
N ALA A 52 17.51 -18.79 -26.02
CA ALA A 52 18.20 -18.86 -24.72
C ALA A 52 18.25 -20.22 -23.98
N LYS A 53 17.63 -21.28 -24.52
CA LYS A 53 17.75 -22.65 -23.97
C LYS A 53 18.99 -23.40 -24.47
N ASP A 54 19.71 -22.86 -25.46
CA ASP A 54 20.93 -23.44 -26.00
C ASP A 54 22.15 -22.61 -25.55
N ASN A 55 22.88 -23.14 -24.56
CA ASN A 55 23.98 -22.44 -23.91
C ASN A 55 25.15 -22.16 -24.85
N GLU A 56 25.49 -23.08 -25.76
CA GLU A 56 26.64 -22.93 -26.66
C GLU A 56 26.39 -21.82 -27.69
N PHE A 57 25.18 -21.76 -28.24
CA PHE A 57 24.79 -20.69 -29.15
C PHE A 57 24.78 -19.33 -28.45
N ARG A 58 24.29 -19.30 -27.20
CA ARG A 58 24.23 -18.10 -26.37
C ARG A 58 25.63 -17.52 -26.15
N GLU A 59 26.57 -18.34 -25.66
CA GLU A 59 27.95 -17.95 -25.40
C GLU A 59 28.66 -17.39 -26.65
N LYS A 60 28.48 -18.04 -27.82
CA LYS A 60 29.06 -17.55 -29.07
C LYS A 60 28.48 -16.19 -29.48
N SER A 61 27.16 -16.03 -29.39
CA SER A 61 26.51 -14.76 -29.72
C SER A 61 26.89 -13.61 -28.77
N GLU A 62 27.00 -13.90 -27.47
CA GLU A 62 27.45 -12.94 -26.45
C GLU A 62 28.89 -12.50 -26.71
N LYS A 63 29.78 -13.45 -27.07
CA LYS A 63 31.18 -13.15 -27.36
C LYS A 63 31.34 -12.20 -28.56
N ILE A 64 30.59 -12.43 -29.65
CA ILE A 64 30.62 -11.56 -30.83
C ILE A 64 30.17 -10.14 -30.49
N LEU A 65 29.10 -10.01 -29.71
CA LEU A 65 28.60 -8.71 -29.24
C LEU A 65 29.62 -7.99 -28.34
N LEU A 66 30.26 -8.73 -27.42
CA LEU A 66 31.30 -8.21 -26.52
C LEU A 66 32.55 -7.75 -27.27
N GLU A 67 33.01 -8.48 -28.28
CA GLU A 67 34.16 -8.09 -29.09
C GLU A 67 33.84 -6.87 -29.96
N ALA A 68 32.63 -6.80 -30.53
CA ALA A 68 32.15 -5.64 -31.27
C ALA A 68 32.12 -4.36 -30.40
N LEU A 69 31.60 -4.46 -29.18
CA LEU A 69 31.53 -3.35 -28.22
C LEU A 69 32.92 -2.85 -27.80
N LYS A 70 33.90 -3.75 -27.67
CA LYS A 70 35.29 -3.38 -27.34
C LYS A 70 36.00 -2.61 -28.45
N GLN A 71 35.62 -2.81 -29.72
CA GLN A 71 36.30 -2.18 -30.86
C GLN A 71 35.87 -0.73 -31.14
N GLU A 72 34.70 -0.30 -30.67
CA GLU A 72 34.10 0.99 -31.04
C GLU A 72 34.40 2.17 -30.09
N ASN A 73 35.01 1.93 -28.91
CA ASN A 73 35.23 2.97 -27.91
C ASN A 73 33.97 3.86 -27.64
N LEU A 74 32.78 3.25 -27.73
CA LEU A 74 31.50 3.94 -27.64
C LEU A 74 31.08 4.16 -26.19
N LEU A 75 31.06 5.43 -25.80
CA LEU A 75 30.27 6.01 -24.70
C LEU A 75 29.54 7.25 -25.25
N PRO A 76 28.51 7.81 -24.60
CA PRO A 76 27.27 7.22 -24.10
C PRO A 76 26.02 8.04 -24.53
N GLU A 77 25.93 8.50 -25.78
CA GLU A 77 24.84 9.42 -26.20
C GLU A 77 23.92 8.92 -27.33
N SER A 78 24.06 7.67 -27.78
CA SER A 78 23.18 7.17 -28.85
C SER A 78 21.79 6.79 -28.32
N GLN A 79 20.74 7.37 -28.90
CA GLN A 79 19.33 7.00 -28.70
C GLN A 79 19.12 5.47 -28.91
N SER A 80 19.95 4.83 -29.72
CA SER A 80 19.95 3.40 -29.99
C SER A 80 20.42 2.59 -28.77
N LEU A 81 21.41 3.07 -28.01
CA LEU A 81 21.88 2.44 -26.77
C LEU A 81 20.82 2.52 -25.66
N LYS A 82 20.07 3.64 -25.59
CA LYS A 82 18.92 3.79 -24.67
C LYS A 82 17.76 2.85 -25.02
N HIS A 83 17.43 2.66 -26.31
CA HIS A 83 16.40 1.70 -26.73
C HIS A 83 16.86 0.25 -26.52
N TYR A 84 18.15 -0.02 -26.74
CA TYR A 84 18.78 -1.32 -26.49
C TYR A 84 18.75 -1.67 -24.99
N LEU A 85 19.22 -0.79 -24.10
CA LEU A 85 19.18 -0.99 -22.64
C LEU A 85 17.75 -1.17 -22.09
N LYS A 86 16.73 -0.60 -22.76
CA LYS A 86 15.32 -0.79 -22.41
C LYS A 86 14.75 -2.13 -22.90
N ALA A 87 15.26 -2.65 -24.02
CA ALA A 87 14.88 -3.96 -24.53
C ALA A 87 15.55 -5.11 -23.74
N VAL A 88 16.80 -4.92 -23.31
CA VAL A 88 17.56 -5.92 -22.53
C VAL A 88 17.15 -5.89 -21.02
N TYR A 89 16.55 -4.80 -20.51
CA TYR A 89 15.90 -4.70 -19.19
C TYR A 89 14.81 -5.76 -18.99
N HIS A 90 14.18 -6.19 -20.08
CA HIS A 90 13.17 -7.25 -20.06
C HIS A 90 13.74 -8.68 -20.15
N ALA A 91 15.04 -8.84 -20.45
CA ALA A 91 15.68 -10.14 -20.71
C ALA A 91 16.49 -10.73 -19.53
N LYS A 92 16.77 -9.93 -18.47
CA LYS A 92 17.42 -10.38 -17.22
C LYS A 92 18.79 -11.09 -17.37
N ASP A 93 19.68 -10.55 -18.20
CA ASP A 93 20.99 -11.15 -18.53
C ASP A 93 22.17 -10.54 -17.73
N PRO A 94 23.13 -11.33 -17.19
CA PRO A 94 24.31 -10.84 -16.46
C PRO A 94 25.35 -10.02 -17.24
N LEU A 95 25.31 -9.98 -18.58
CA LEU A 95 26.24 -9.18 -19.41
C LEU A 95 26.24 -7.66 -19.09
N TYR A 96 25.22 -7.22 -18.33
CA TYR A 96 24.94 -5.84 -17.94
C TYR A 96 26.00 -5.15 -17.06
N LEU A 97 26.67 -5.89 -16.16
CA LEU A 97 27.60 -5.28 -15.20
C LEU A 97 28.87 -4.75 -15.87
N PHE A 98 29.27 -5.34 -17.01
CA PHE A 98 30.48 -4.95 -17.72
C PHE A 98 30.30 -3.68 -18.58
N LEU A 99 29.10 -3.45 -19.11
CA LEU A 99 28.76 -2.26 -19.90
C LEU A 99 28.47 -1.03 -19.03
N ALA A 100 27.93 -1.23 -17.82
CA ALA A 100 27.70 -0.15 -16.86
C ALA A 100 29.03 0.43 -16.33
N ALA A 101 30.09 -0.38 -16.23
CA ALA A 101 31.41 0.04 -15.72
C ALA A 101 32.17 1.03 -16.63
N GLY A 102 31.68 1.30 -17.84
CA GLY A 102 32.26 2.29 -18.74
C GLY A 102 31.58 3.67 -18.72
N CYS A 103 30.39 3.83 -18.11
CA CYS A 103 29.53 5.00 -18.34
C CYS A 103 29.74 6.12 -17.31
N ASP A 104 29.93 7.37 -17.76
CA ASP A 104 30.26 8.53 -16.90
C ASP A 104 29.05 9.31 -16.33
N ASP A 105 27.80 8.96 -16.67
CA ASP A 105 26.60 9.67 -16.17
C ASP A 105 26.10 9.07 -14.82
N LYS A 106 26.41 9.75 -13.72
CA LYS A 106 26.18 9.28 -12.34
C LYS A 106 24.71 9.23 -11.90
N SER A 107 23.79 9.93 -12.58
CA SER A 107 22.38 10.07 -12.12
C SER A 107 21.47 8.92 -12.56
N PHE A 108 21.78 8.33 -13.72
CA PHE A 108 20.93 7.31 -14.35
C PHE A 108 21.20 5.88 -13.83
N TYR A 109 22.33 5.66 -13.17
CA TYR A 109 22.81 4.30 -12.83
C TYR A 109 22.63 3.88 -11.37
N ALA A 110 22.41 4.79 -10.42
CA ALA A 110 22.23 4.42 -9.01
C ALA A 110 21.02 3.48 -8.83
N GLU A 111 19.90 3.83 -9.47
CA GLU A 111 18.64 3.07 -9.39
C GLU A 111 18.73 1.73 -10.14
N ILE A 112 19.48 1.68 -11.25
CA ILE A 112 19.66 0.47 -12.07
C ILE A 112 20.61 -0.52 -11.39
N ILE A 113 21.69 -0.04 -10.77
CA ILE A 113 22.68 -0.86 -10.04
C ILE A 113 22.06 -1.43 -8.76
N GLU A 114 21.34 -0.64 -7.96
CA GLU A 114 20.61 -1.12 -6.78
C GLU A 114 19.62 -2.22 -7.14
N THR A 115 18.83 -2.01 -8.20
CA THR A 115 17.80 -2.97 -8.62
C THR A 115 18.41 -4.26 -9.15
N THR A 116 19.53 -4.17 -9.87
CA THR A 116 20.22 -5.34 -10.46
C THR A 116 20.98 -6.16 -9.41
N LEU A 117 21.66 -5.50 -8.47
CA LEU A 117 22.28 -6.17 -7.32
C LEU A 117 21.22 -6.84 -6.44
N SER A 118 20.11 -6.15 -6.15
CA SER A 118 19.00 -6.72 -5.38
C SER A 118 18.40 -7.95 -6.06
N HIS A 119 18.31 -7.97 -7.40
CA HIS A 119 17.78 -9.13 -8.13
C HIS A 119 18.75 -10.32 -8.19
N LEU A 120 20.06 -10.06 -8.34
CA LEU A 120 21.11 -11.09 -8.31
C LEU A 120 21.27 -11.71 -6.91
N LEU A 121 21.18 -10.89 -5.86
CA LEU A 121 21.21 -11.32 -4.46
C LEU A 121 19.97 -12.13 -4.06
N ALA A 122 18.81 -11.83 -4.66
CA ALA A 122 17.57 -12.60 -4.45
C ALA A 122 17.56 -13.96 -5.15
N HIS A 123 18.42 -14.18 -6.17
CA HIS A 123 18.45 -15.40 -6.98
C HIS A 123 19.87 -15.93 -7.25
N PRO A 124 20.63 -16.31 -6.22
CA PRO A 124 22.07 -16.66 -6.32
C PRO A 124 22.38 -17.93 -7.12
N LYS A 125 21.37 -18.71 -7.54
CA LYS A 125 21.55 -19.95 -8.31
C LYS A 125 21.67 -19.75 -9.83
N ASN A 126 21.60 -18.50 -10.32
CA ASN A 126 21.59 -18.17 -11.74
C ASN A 126 22.89 -17.49 -12.22
N ILE A 127 23.94 -17.48 -11.40
CA ILE A 127 25.23 -16.86 -11.72
C ILE A 127 26.27 -17.98 -11.72
N ASP A 128 26.87 -18.26 -12.87
CA ASP A 128 27.97 -19.22 -13.00
C ASP A 128 29.19 -18.43 -13.52
N PHE A 129 29.82 -17.68 -12.61
CA PHE A 129 31.04 -16.90 -12.90
C PHE A 129 32.20 -17.43 -12.05
N PRO A 130 33.40 -17.68 -12.60
CA PRO A 130 34.45 -18.42 -11.88
C PRO A 130 35.23 -17.62 -10.82
N ASP A 131 34.86 -16.36 -10.52
CA ASP A 131 35.65 -15.52 -9.59
C ASP A 131 34.80 -14.35 -9.04
N GLU A 132 33.73 -14.70 -8.30
CA GLU A 132 32.76 -13.75 -7.74
C GLU A 132 33.39 -12.70 -6.81
N GLU A 133 34.29 -13.10 -5.92
CA GLU A 133 34.94 -12.17 -4.98
C GLU A 133 35.84 -11.15 -5.69
N ALA A 134 36.59 -11.58 -6.72
CA ALA A 134 37.51 -10.69 -7.43
C ALA A 134 36.79 -9.63 -8.30
N LEU A 135 35.60 -9.94 -8.81
CA LEU A 135 34.78 -8.99 -9.56
C LEU A 135 34.07 -8.01 -8.63
N ILE A 136 33.51 -8.50 -7.53
CA ILE A 136 32.87 -7.68 -6.48
C ILE A 136 33.91 -6.75 -5.84
N ASP A 137 35.11 -7.24 -5.50
CA ASP A 137 36.17 -6.42 -4.91
C ASP A 137 36.70 -5.37 -5.90
N LYS A 138 36.71 -5.61 -7.22
CA LYS A 138 37.05 -4.59 -8.23
C LYS A 138 35.98 -3.51 -8.38
N ILE A 139 34.71 -3.88 -8.30
CA ILE A 139 33.57 -2.96 -8.35
C ILE A 139 33.58 -2.07 -7.09
N LEU A 140 33.79 -2.67 -5.92
CA LEU A 140 33.87 -1.97 -4.65
C LEU A 140 35.13 -1.07 -4.57
N ALA A 141 36.30 -1.54 -5.00
CA ALA A 141 37.54 -0.75 -4.97
C ALA A 141 37.49 0.50 -5.87
N ARG A 142 36.72 0.49 -6.97
CA ARG A 142 36.50 1.66 -7.83
C ARG A 142 35.51 2.66 -7.20
N PHE A 143 34.56 2.16 -6.40
CA PHE A 143 33.55 2.96 -5.71
C PHE A 143 34.07 3.60 -4.40
N ASP A 144 34.93 2.88 -3.68
CA ASP A 144 35.49 3.30 -2.38
C ASP A 144 36.51 4.45 -2.52
N LEU A 145 37.04 4.67 -3.73
CA LEU A 145 37.94 5.78 -4.03
C LEU A 145 37.27 7.16 -4.03
N GLU A 146 35.94 7.27 -4.07
CA GLU A 146 35.25 8.57 -4.16
C GLU A 146 34.17 8.88 -3.10
N ASN A 147 33.61 7.93 -2.34
CA ASN A 147 32.39 8.25 -1.55
C ASN A 147 32.23 7.74 -0.10
N LYS A 148 33.17 7.02 0.53
CA LYS A 148 33.13 6.71 1.99
C LYS A 148 31.76 6.23 2.55
N LEU A 149 30.94 5.52 1.78
CA LEU A 149 29.63 5.03 2.20
C LEU A 149 29.39 3.66 1.57
N LEU A 150 29.79 2.60 2.29
CA LEU A 150 29.04 1.35 2.50
C LEU A 150 29.95 0.35 3.28
N ASN A 151 29.49 -0.18 4.41
CA ASN A 151 30.22 -1.22 5.16
C ASN A 151 29.88 -2.62 4.60
N LYS A 152 30.90 -3.39 4.23
CA LYS A 152 30.84 -4.78 3.75
C LYS A 152 30.07 -5.72 4.71
N GLU A 153 30.06 -5.44 6.02
CA GLU A 153 29.32 -6.21 7.03
C GLU A 153 27.80 -5.96 7.02
N GLU A 154 27.34 -4.82 6.51
CA GLU A 154 25.91 -4.48 6.40
C GLU A 154 25.27 -5.27 5.25
N LEU A 155 25.99 -5.45 4.14
CA LEU A 155 25.52 -6.21 2.97
C LEU A 155 25.39 -7.73 3.22
N LEU A 156 26.23 -8.29 4.09
CA LEU A 156 26.23 -9.73 4.38
C LEU A 156 25.16 -10.15 5.39
N ARG A 157 24.54 -9.20 6.10
CA ARG A 157 23.50 -9.47 7.12
C ARG A 157 22.13 -9.83 6.52
N ASP A 158 21.85 -9.36 5.31
CA ASP A 158 20.56 -9.55 4.61
C ASP A 158 20.40 -10.94 3.96
N ILE A 159 21.39 -11.83 4.10
CA ILE A 159 21.41 -13.17 3.50
C ILE A 159 20.80 -14.26 4.45
N ALA A 160 20.38 -13.90 5.66
CA ALA A 160 19.70 -14.84 6.56
C ALA A 160 18.21 -14.98 6.19
N PRO A 161 17.66 -16.21 6.04
CA PRO A 161 16.34 -16.40 5.48
C PRO A 161 15.25 -16.08 6.50
N SER A 162 14.55 -14.96 6.31
CA SER A 162 13.26 -14.70 6.95
C SER A 162 12.13 -15.11 6.00
N HIS A 163 11.62 -16.32 6.20
CA HIS A 163 10.32 -16.71 5.66
C HIS A 163 9.23 -16.13 6.57
N GLU A 164 8.76 -14.93 6.26
CA GLU A 164 7.46 -14.44 6.67
C GLU A 164 7.00 -13.43 5.62
N SER A 165 5.89 -13.72 4.95
CA SER A 165 5.23 -12.76 4.06
C SER A 165 4.89 -11.52 4.87
N ALA A 166 5.49 -10.37 4.53
CA ALA A 166 5.10 -9.09 5.11
C ALA A 166 3.58 -8.91 4.96
N PRO A 167 2.81 -8.75 6.05
CA PRO A 167 1.38 -8.48 5.93
C PRO A 167 1.18 -7.13 5.24
N GLU A 168 0.17 -7.07 4.37
CA GLU A 168 -0.36 -5.80 3.88
C GLU A 168 -0.79 -4.96 5.09
N ILE A 169 -0.41 -3.68 5.13
CA ILE A 169 -0.96 -2.74 6.11
C ILE A 169 -2.50 -2.84 5.98
N PRO A 170 -3.25 -3.15 7.03
CA PRO A 170 -4.71 -3.19 6.94
C PRO A 170 -5.21 -1.82 6.48
N VAL A 171 -5.63 -1.74 5.21
CA VAL A 171 -6.26 -0.56 4.63
C VAL A 171 -7.68 -0.53 5.14
N ILE A 172 -7.89 0.15 6.26
CA ILE A 172 -9.24 0.44 6.74
C ILE A 172 -9.62 1.80 6.16
N SER A 173 -10.47 1.77 5.14
CA SER A 173 -11.17 2.95 4.66
C SER A 173 -12.14 3.39 5.75
N ALA A 174 -12.16 4.70 6.05
CA ALA A 174 -13.15 5.28 6.95
C ALA A 174 -14.54 5.05 6.36
N SER A 175 -15.32 4.13 6.92
CA SER A 175 -16.77 4.13 6.73
C SER A 175 -17.38 5.10 7.75
N GLU A 176 -18.18 6.03 7.23
CA GLU A 176 -18.79 7.13 7.97
C GLU A 176 -19.66 6.64 9.13
N LYS A 177 -19.30 7.05 10.36
CA LYS A 177 -20.15 7.61 11.42
C LYS A 177 -19.50 7.40 12.78
N THR A 178 -18.99 8.48 13.36
CA THR A 178 -19.46 9.10 14.61
C THR A 178 -18.47 10.20 14.99
N ALA A 179 -18.87 11.45 14.75
CA ALA A 179 -18.31 12.58 15.44
C ALA A 179 -19.00 12.66 16.80
N GLU A 180 -18.25 12.59 17.89
CA GLU A 180 -18.63 13.29 19.12
C GLU A 180 -17.37 13.60 19.94
N THR A 181 -17.35 14.84 20.38
CA THR A 181 -16.26 15.56 21.03
C THR A 181 -16.02 15.08 22.45
N ALA A 182 -14.75 14.93 22.83
CA ALA A 182 -14.33 14.91 24.23
C ALA A 182 -13.08 15.79 24.39
N ALA A 183 -13.29 17.00 24.91
CA ALA A 183 -12.25 17.93 25.30
C ALA A 183 -11.74 17.59 26.70
N VAL A 184 -10.45 17.35 26.91
CA VAL A 184 -9.80 17.52 28.23
C VAL A 184 -8.31 17.93 28.10
N SER A 185 -8.05 19.09 28.69
CA SER A 185 -6.83 19.72 29.23
C SER A 185 -5.45 19.44 28.60
N ALA A 186 -4.90 20.51 28.01
CA ALA A 186 -3.51 20.68 27.66
C ALA A 186 -2.66 21.11 28.87
N GLU A 187 -1.53 20.42 29.07
CA GLU A 187 -0.31 21.05 29.59
C GLU A 187 0.83 20.72 28.61
N THR A 188 1.20 21.74 27.83
CA THR A 188 2.13 21.65 26.69
C THR A 188 3.53 22.08 27.10
N ILE A 189 4.57 21.32 26.71
CA ILE A 189 5.93 21.84 26.57
C ILE A 189 6.11 22.33 25.12
N ALA A 190 6.59 23.56 25.01
CA ALA A 190 6.50 24.46 23.88
C ALA A 190 7.39 24.10 22.67
N ILE A 191 6.80 23.60 21.57
CA ILE A 191 7.28 23.78 20.19
C ILE A 191 6.07 23.70 19.23
N ASN A 192 5.34 24.80 18.98
CA ASN A 192 4.56 25.06 17.73
C ASN A 192 3.58 26.23 17.86
N LYS A 193 4.07 27.47 17.74
CA LYS A 193 3.19 28.63 17.45
C LYS A 193 2.60 28.61 16.02
N PRO A 194 3.34 28.20 14.97
CA PRO A 194 2.81 28.26 13.59
C PRO A 194 1.68 27.26 13.28
N ALA A 195 1.59 26.15 14.03
CA ALA A 195 0.58 25.12 13.79
C ALA A 195 -0.78 25.49 14.42
N GLU A 196 -0.78 26.15 15.58
CA GLU A 196 -2.01 26.66 16.21
C GLU A 196 -2.64 27.81 15.41
N GLU A 197 -1.81 28.72 14.88
CA GLU A 197 -2.27 29.80 14.00
C GLU A 197 -2.90 29.25 12.72
N LYS A 198 -2.25 28.28 12.07
CA LYS A 198 -2.82 27.59 10.89
C LYS A 198 -4.06 26.79 11.21
N LYS A 199 -4.13 26.14 12.37
CA LYS A 199 -5.31 25.37 12.79
C LYS A 199 -6.50 26.28 13.05
N ALA A 200 -6.30 27.40 13.74
CA ALA A 200 -7.33 28.41 13.95
C ALA A 200 -7.80 29.01 12.61
N GLU A 201 -6.89 29.26 11.67
CA GLU A 201 -7.21 29.70 10.32
C GLU A 201 -8.01 28.65 9.54
N ILE A 202 -7.70 27.36 9.70
CA ILE A 202 -8.45 26.23 9.12
C ILE A 202 -9.85 26.10 9.76
N ASP A 203 -9.96 26.17 11.09
CA ASP A 203 -11.22 26.02 11.81
C ASP A 203 -12.15 27.23 11.57
N GLU A 204 -11.61 28.46 11.56
CA GLU A 204 -12.32 29.67 11.16
C GLU A 204 -12.79 29.58 9.70
N TRP A 205 -11.92 29.10 8.82
CA TRP A 205 -12.24 28.90 7.42
C TRP A 205 -13.43 27.94 7.22
N GLN A 206 -13.48 26.78 7.92
CA GLN A 206 -14.54 25.78 7.74
C GLN A 206 -15.95 26.37 7.96
N THR A 207 -16.06 27.42 8.78
CA THR A 207 -17.34 28.11 9.02
C THR A 207 -17.75 29.06 7.88
N ARG A 208 -16.79 29.53 7.08
CA ARG A 208 -16.98 30.54 6.01
C ARG A 208 -17.28 29.93 4.63
N VAL A 209 -17.11 28.61 4.47
CA VAL A 209 -17.42 27.90 3.21
C VAL A 209 -18.84 27.32 3.20
N MET A 210 -19.38 27.15 1.99
CA MET A 210 -20.69 26.52 1.81
C MET A 210 -20.70 25.06 2.30
N PRO A 211 -21.65 24.67 3.16
CA PRO A 211 -21.82 23.27 3.52
C PRO A 211 -22.23 22.43 2.29
N GLN A 212 -21.94 21.13 2.31
CA GLN A 212 -22.39 20.19 1.27
C GLN A 212 -23.92 20.04 1.37
N VAL A 213 -24.68 20.88 0.65
CA VAL A 213 -26.15 20.80 0.61
C VAL A 213 -26.59 19.95 -0.58
N LYS A 214 -27.61 19.10 -0.38
CA LYS A 214 -28.29 18.39 -1.48
C LYS A 214 -29.02 19.40 -2.39
N ALA A 215 -28.99 19.14 -3.69
CA ALA A 215 -29.60 20.02 -4.67
C ALA A 215 -31.10 20.26 -4.41
N PRO A 216 -31.57 21.52 -4.41
CA PRO A 216 -32.98 21.81 -4.29
C PRO A 216 -33.71 21.72 -5.63
N GLU A 217 -34.99 21.35 -5.56
CA GLU A 217 -35.93 21.43 -6.67
C GLU A 217 -36.31 22.90 -6.93
N SER A 218 -36.47 23.23 -8.22
CA SER A 218 -36.55 24.57 -8.80
C SER A 218 -37.45 25.56 -8.06
N ALA A 219 -36.92 26.75 -7.75
CA ALA A 219 -37.68 27.93 -7.32
C ALA A 219 -37.66 29.04 -8.38
N GLN A 220 -38.77 29.79 -8.47
CA GLN A 220 -39.08 30.79 -9.50
C GLN A 220 -38.32 32.11 -9.30
N THR A 221 -37.88 32.72 -10.40
CA THR A 221 -37.00 33.90 -10.46
C THR A 221 -37.76 35.24 -10.55
N GLN A 222 -37.23 36.27 -9.88
CA GLN A 222 -37.44 37.68 -10.22
C GLN A 222 -36.24 38.19 -11.05
N PRO A 223 -36.42 39.20 -11.92
CA PRO A 223 -35.34 39.68 -12.79
C PRO A 223 -34.22 40.38 -12.00
N PRO A 224 -32.94 40.24 -12.42
CA PRO A 224 -31.81 40.71 -11.64
C PRO A 224 -31.75 42.25 -11.60
N GLN A 225 -31.66 42.79 -10.38
CA GLN A 225 -31.22 44.17 -10.16
C GLN A 225 -29.71 44.25 -10.48
N ALA A 226 -29.25 45.41 -10.97
CA ALA A 226 -27.83 45.61 -11.28
C ALA A 226 -26.98 45.38 -10.02
N ALA A 227 -26.01 44.47 -10.13
CA ALA A 227 -25.11 44.11 -9.03
C ALA A 227 -24.38 45.36 -8.49
N PRO A 228 -24.40 45.60 -7.16
CA PRO A 228 -23.62 46.67 -6.55
C PRO A 228 -22.11 46.44 -6.74
N ASP A 229 -21.34 47.51 -6.91
CA ASP A 229 -19.87 47.45 -7.02
C ASP A 229 -19.25 47.26 -5.62
N LEU A 230 -19.30 46.01 -5.13
CA LEU A 230 -18.74 45.54 -3.88
C LEU A 230 -17.28 45.14 -4.03
N SER A 231 -16.49 45.24 -2.95
CA SER A 231 -15.17 44.63 -2.88
C SER A 231 -15.26 43.11 -3.06
N PRO A 232 -14.16 42.42 -3.43
CA PRO A 232 -14.18 40.97 -3.65
C PRO A 232 -14.67 40.18 -2.42
N GLU A 233 -14.30 40.63 -1.22
CA GLU A 233 -14.70 40.00 0.04
C GLU A 233 -16.18 40.23 0.34
N GLU A 234 -16.67 41.47 0.21
CA GLU A 234 -18.09 41.82 0.40
C GLU A 234 -18.98 41.10 -0.62
N ALA A 235 -18.53 41.01 -1.88
CA ALA A 235 -19.24 40.26 -2.91
C ALA A 235 -19.31 38.77 -2.56
N ASN A 236 -18.25 38.17 -2.02
CA ASN A 236 -18.30 36.78 -1.60
C ASN A 236 -19.28 36.56 -0.42
N GLU A 237 -19.27 37.44 0.59
CA GLU A 237 -20.18 37.36 1.73
C GLU A 237 -21.64 37.53 1.32
N GLU A 238 -21.93 38.51 0.46
CA GLU A 238 -23.27 38.71 -0.09
C GLU A 238 -23.73 37.50 -0.90
N GLY A 239 -22.83 36.91 -1.69
CA GLY A 239 -23.11 35.66 -2.41
C GLY A 239 -23.48 34.52 -1.45
N ILE A 240 -22.74 34.34 -0.35
CA ILE A 240 -23.05 33.30 0.66
C ILE A 240 -24.43 33.54 1.26
N ARG A 241 -24.73 34.79 1.62
CA ARG A 241 -26.00 35.21 2.23
C ARG A 241 -27.18 34.90 1.31
N LEU A 242 -27.10 35.28 0.03
CA LEU A 242 -28.11 35.00 -0.99
C LEU A 242 -28.28 33.50 -1.25
N PHE A 243 -27.17 32.75 -1.27
CA PHE A 243 -27.22 31.31 -1.50
C PHE A 243 -27.88 30.54 -0.35
N LYS A 244 -27.62 30.96 0.91
CA LYS A 244 -28.22 30.34 2.10
C LYS A 244 -29.64 30.83 2.37
N GLY A 245 -29.98 32.04 1.92
CA GLY A 245 -31.22 32.72 2.31
C GLY A 245 -31.14 33.31 3.72
N ASP A 246 -29.95 33.72 4.17
CA ASP A 246 -29.74 34.25 5.52
C ASP A 246 -30.27 35.70 5.60
N GLY A 247 -31.50 35.84 6.11
CA GLY A 247 -32.18 37.14 6.24
C GLY A 247 -32.76 37.69 4.93
N VAL A 248 -32.68 36.93 3.82
CA VAL A 248 -33.30 37.22 2.52
C VAL A 248 -33.84 35.94 1.89
N ALA A 249 -34.68 36.08 0.86
CA ALA A 249 -35.07 34.92 0.05
C ALA A 249 -33.82 34.28 -0.59
N GLN A 250 -33.78 32.95 -0.60
CA GLN A 250 -32.71 32.21 -1.25
C GLN A 250 -32.74 32.49 -2.77
N ASP A 251 -31.60 32.92 -3.31
CA ASP A 251 -31.44 33.24 -4.72
C ASP A 251 -30.06 32.78 -5.21
N HIS A 252 -30.02 31.62 -5.86
CA HIS A 252 -28.77 31.05 -6.36
C HIS A 252 -28.23 31.78 -7.59
N GLU A 253 -29.09 32.36 -8.44
CA GLU A 253 -28.63 33.10 -9.62
C GLU A 253 -27.95 34.41 -9.19
N ALA A 254 -28.56 35.14 -8.26
CA ALA A 254 -27.95 36.34 -7.68
C ALA A 254 -26.67 35.98 -6.90
N ALA A 255 -26.66 34.89 -6.15
CA ALA A 255 -25.46 34.42 -5.46
C ALA A 255 -24.30 34.13 -6.44
N VAL A 256 -24.57 33.47 -7.57
CA VAL A 256 -23.55 33.22 -8.60
C VAL A 256 -22.99 34.52 -9.17
N GLN A 257 -23.83 35.54 -9.37
CA GLN A 257 -23.34 36.85 -9.84
C GLN A 257 -22.36 37.47 -8.85
N MET A 258 -22.68 37.40 -7.56
CA MET A 258 -21.83 37.89 -6.48
C MET A 258 -20.52 37.09 -6.37
N PHE A 259 -20.57 35.76 -6.45
CA PHE A 259 -19.36 34.94 -6.51
C PHE A 259 -18.52 35.20 -7.76
N ALA A 260 -19.15 35.44 -8.91
CA ALA A 260 -18.44 35.80 -10.14
C ALA A 260 -17.73 37.15 -10.02
N GLN A 261 -18.34 38.13 -9.36
CA GLN A 261 -17.70 39.40 -9.05
C GLN A 261 -16.49 39.21 -8.13
N ALA A 262 -16.67 38.47 -7.02
CA ALA A 262 -15.59 38.13 -6.09
C ALA A 262 -14.43 37.38 -6.77
N ALA A 263 -14.76 36.38 -7.59
CA ALA A 263 -13.78 35.55 -8.30
C ALA A 263 -12.96 36.36 -9.32
N ARG A 264 -13.60 37.27 -10.07
CA ARG A 264 -12.93 38.20 -11.00
C ARG A 264 -12.08 39.22 -10.25
N GLY A 265 -12.54 39.65 -9.07
CA GLY A 265 -11.78 40.48 -8.14
C GLY A 265 -10.58 39.74 -7.51
N GLY A 266 -10.50 38.42 -7.68
CA GLY A 266 -9.37 37.60 -7.24
C GLY A 266 -9.52 37.01 -5.85
N SER A 267 -10.68 37.08 -5.20
CA SER A 267 -10.93 36.39 -3.92
C SER A 267 -10.86 34.87 -4.13
N PRO A 268 -9.97 34.14 -3.42
CA PRO A 268 -9.94 32.69 -3.47
C PRO A 268 -11.23 32.03 -2.98
N GLU A 269 -11.92 32.62 -2.00
CA GLU A 269 -13.24 32.16 -1.54
C GLU A 269 -14.30 32.31 -2.62
N GLY A 270 -14.33 33.46 -3.30
CA GLY A 270 -15.23 33.72 -4.43
C GLY A 270 -14.97 32.74 -5.58
N GLN A 271 -13.69 32.47 -5.89
CA GLN A 271 -13.30 31.48 -6.89
C GLN A 271 -13.79 30.08 -6.50
N TYR A 272 -13.60 29.67 -5.25
CA TYR A 272 -14.07 28.39 -4.74
C TYR A 272 -15.60 28.26 -4.77
N ASN A 273 -16.33 29.28 -4.30
CA ASN A 273 -17.80 29.25 -4.24
C ASN A 273 -18.41 29.26 -5.64
N LEU A 274 -17.83 30.03 -6.57
CA LEU A 274 -18.22 29.98 -7.97
C LEU A 274 -17.96 28.59 -8.58
N ALA A 275 -16.80 27.99 -8.30
CA ALA A 275 -16.48 26.64 -8.74
C ALA A 275 -17.48 25.60 -8.22
N PHE A 276 -17.90 25.74 -6.96
CA PHE A 276 -18.92 24.91 -6.35
C PHE A 276 -20.27 25.04 -7.08
N CYS A 277 -20.69 26.26 -7.40
CA CYS A 277 -21.91 26.50 -8.18
C CYS A 277 -21.85 25.86 -9.57
N TYR A 278 -20.73 26.02 -10.29
CA TYR A 278 -20.52 25.36 -11.58
C TYR A 278 -20.52 23.83 -11.49
N LEU A 279 -19.93 23.25 -10.44
CA LEU A 279 -19.87 21.79 -10.28
C LEU A 279 -21.25 21.20 -9.98
N GLY A 280 -22.04 21.89 -9.16
CA GLY A 280 -23.37 21.46 -8.71
C GLY A 280 -24.52 21.88 -9.62
N GLY A 281 -24.32 22.87 -10.50
CA GLY A 281 -25.39 23.48 -11.28
C GLY A 281 -26.32 24.39 -10.47
N TYR A 282 -25.79 25.06 -9.44
CA TYR A 282 -26.58 25.94 -8.54
C TYR A 282 -26.63 27.37 -9.07
N GLY A 283 -27.80 27.84 -9.50
CA GLY A 283 -27.95 29.20 -10.05
C GLY A 283 -27.22 29.45 -11.38
N ILE A 284 -26.59 28.41 -11.93
CA ILE A 284 -25.88 28.42 -13.21
C ILE A 284 -25.89 27.01 -13.79
N ALA A 285 -25.85 26.88 -15.12
CA ALA A 285 -25.74 25.57 -15.77
C ALA A 285 -24.48 24.84 -15.29
N GLN A 286 -24.61 23.53 -15.04
CA GLN A 286 -23.49 22.71 -14.63
C GLN A 286 -22.37 22.73 -15.67
N ASP A 287 -21.15 23.04 -15.24
CA ASP A 287 -19.95 23.08 -16.07
C ASP A 287 -18.73 22.62 -15.29
N ASN A 288 -18.39 21.34 -15.44
CA ASN A 288 -17.28 20.71 -14.74
C ASN A 288 -15.92 21.32 -15.14
N ALA A 289 -15.78 21.82 -16.37
CA ALA A 289 -14.52 22.39 -16.84
C ALA A 289 -14.27 23.76 -16.19
N ASN A 290 -15.30 24.61 -16.14
CA ASN A 290 -15.21 25.89 -15.44
C ASN A 290 -15.09 25.70 -13.92
N ALA A 291 -15.77 24.70 -13.34
CA ALA A 291 -15.58 24.34 -11.93
C ALA A 291 -14.11 24.02 -11.60
N LEU A 292 -13.50 23.09 -12.35
CA LEU A 292 -12.09 22.73 -12.14
C LEU A 292 -11.15 23.91 -12.33
N LYS A 293 -11.40 24.77 -13.33
CA LYS A 293 -10.60 25.98 -13.57
C LYS A 293 -10.63 26.93 -12.38
N TRP A 294 -11.81 27.19 -11.80
CA TRP A 294 -11.93 28.11 -10.67
C TRP A 294 -11.39 27.52 -9.38
N TYR A 295 -11.58 26.22 -9.13
CA TYR A 295 -10.90 25.54 -8.03
C TYR A 295 -9.38 25.60 -8.18
N ASP A 296 -8.84 25.31 -9.37
CA ASP A 296 -7.40 25.36 -9.63
C ASP A 296 -6.84 26.76 -9.38
N GLN A 297 -7.51 27.81 -9.83
CA GLN A 297 -7.10 29.19 -9.56
C GLN A 297 -7.09 29.53 -8.06
N ALA A 298 -8.10 29.11 -7.31
CA ALA A 298 -8.10 29.28 -5.86
C ALA A 298 -6.95 28.50 -5.20
N ALA A 299 -6.75 27.25 -5.61
CA ALA A 299 -5.70 26.38 -5.08
C ALA A 299 -4.28 26.89 -5.41
N GLN A 300 -4.07 27.52 -6.57
CA GLN A 300 -2.81 28.19 -6.93
C GLN A 300 -2.48 29.36 -5.98
N LYS A 301 -3.49 29.98 -5.37
CA LYS A 301 -3.34 31.01 -4.32
C LYS A 301 -3.17 30.43 -2.92
N SER A 302 -2.79 29.16 -2.82
CA SER A 302 -2.69 28.42 -1.57
C SER A 302 -4.01 28.29 -0.80
N TYR A 303 -5.17 28.46 -1.46
CA TYR A 303 -6.46 28.27 -0.81
C TYR A 303 -6.69 26.78 -0.57
N LEU A 304 -6.39 26.36 0.66
CA LEU A 304 -6.46 24.98 1.12
C LEU A 304 -7.78 24.25 0.78
N PRO A 305 -8.96 24.87 0.87
CA PRO A 305 -10.23 24.23 0.56
C PRO A 305 -10.34 23.79 -0.88
N ALA A 306 -9.83 24.61 -1.80
CA ALA A 306 -9.80 24.25 -3.20
C ALA A 306 -8.83 23.10 -3.46
N MET A 307 -7.68 23.05 -2.76
CA MET A 307 -6.78 21.90 -2.84
C MET A 307 -7.46 20.61 -2.34
N CYS A 308 -8.05 20.64 -1.14
CA CYS A 308 -8.75 19.48 -0.59
C CYS A 308 -9.90 19.05 -1.51
N ARG A 309 -10.67 20.02 -2.04
CA ARG A 309 -11.78 19.72 -2.92
C ARG A 309 -11.33 19.11 -4.25
N LEU A 310 -10.25 19.61 -4.84
CA LEU A 310 -9.66 19.01 -6.04
C LEU A 310 -9.16 17.59 -5.76
N ALA A 311 -8.52 17.37 -4.61
CA ALA A 311 -8.06 16.04 -4.20
C ALA A 311 -9.23 15.05 -4.11
N GLU A 312 -10.32 15.42 -3.44
CA GLU A 312 -11.54 14.60 -3.33
C GLU A 312 -12.21 14.33 -4.68
N ILE A 313 -12.32 15.35 -5.54
CA ILE A 313 -12.90 15.22 -6.88
C ILE A 313 -12.10 14.20 -7.69
N TYR A 314 -10.77 14.26 -7.64
CA TYR A 314 -9.93 13.31 -8.36
C TYR A 314 -9.82 11.94 -7.66
N GLU A 315 -9.99 11.83 -6.34
CA GLU A 315 -10.02 10.53 -5.65
C GLU A 315 -11.29 9.75 -6.02
N LYS A 316 -12.47 10.37 -5.87
CA LYS A 316 -13.77 9.67 -5.99
C LYS A 316 -14.38 9.78 -7.38
N GLY A 317 -13.98 10.78 -8.16
CA GLY A 317 -14.75 11.23 -9.33
C GLY A 317 -16.01 11.96 -8.91
N GLN A 318 -16.41 12.99 -9.65
CA GLN A 318 -17.67 13.72 -9.40
C GLN A 318 -18.26 14.26 -10.71
N GLY A 319 -19.57 14.05 -10.90
CA GLY A 319 -20.24 14.43 -12.14
C GLY A 319 -19.65 13.66 -13.33
N ALA A 320 -19.22 14.39 -14.38
CA ALA A 320 -18.53 13.80 -15.53
C ALA A 320 -17.00 13.69 -15.36
N ILE A 321 -16.46 14.10 -14.22
CA ILE A 321 -15.02 14.03 -13.92
C ILE A 321 -14.69 12.62 -13.43
N LYS A 322 -13.78 11.94 -14.12
CA LYS A 322 -13.33 10.59 -13.76
C LYS A 322 -12.28 10.65 -12.64
N PRO A 323 -12.23 9.63 -11.76
CA PRO A 323 -11.14 9.48 -10.80
C PRO A 323 -9.76 9.51 -11.49
N ASN A 324 -8.79 10.13 -10.83
CA ASN A 324 -7.40 10.23 -11.24
C ASN A 324 -6.48 10.27 -10.01
N ALA A 325 -5.95 9.11 -9.64
CA ALA A 325 -5.09 8.97 -8.45
C ALA A 325 -3.83 9.86 -8.49
N LYS A 326 -3.26 10.13 -9.67
CA LYS A 326 -2.09 11.02 -9.80
C LYS A 326 -2.41 12.46 -9.41
N LEU A 327 -3.54 12.97 -9.89
CA LEU A 327 -3.99 14.32 -9.57
C LEU A 327 -4.52 14.40 -8.14
N ALA A 328 -5.19 13.35 -7.64
CA ALA A 328 -5.60 13.27 -6.25
C ALA A 328 -4.39 13.38 -5.31
N LEU A 329 -3.35 12.57 -5.53
CA LEU A 329 -2.10 12.64 -4.78
C LEU A 329 -1.48 14.03 -4.85
N HIS A 330 -1.36 14.60 -6.05
CA HIS A 330 -0.80 15.95 -6.23
C HIS A 330 -1.48 17.00 -5.35
N TRP A 331 -2.81 17.00 -5.31
CA TRP A 331 -3.56 17.97 -4.51
C TRP A 331 -3.56 17.64 -3.02
N TYR A 332 -3.58 16.36 -2.65
CA TYR A 332 -3.39 15.92 -1.26
C TYR A 332 -2.03 16.35 -0.72
N GLU A 333 -0.94 16.18 -1.47
CA GLU A 333 0.40 16.64 -1.07
C GLU A 333 0.44 18.14 -0.85
N ARG A 334 -0.11 18.93 -1.77
CA ARG A 334 -0.15 20.39 -1.63
C ARG A 334 -0.95 20.81 -0.40
N ALA A 335 -2.11 20.20 -0.16
CA ALA A 335 -2.90 20.45 1.03
C ALA A 335 -2.17 20.03 2.31
N ALA A 336 -1.47 18.90 2.28
CA ALA A 336 -0.67 18.38 3.39
C ALA A 336 0.48 19.30 3.78
N LEU A 337 1.20 19.84 2.78
CA LEU A 337 2.27 20.84 2.97
C LEU A 337 1.74 22.17 3.52
N ASN A 338 0.46 22.48 3.31
CA ASN A 338 -0.22 23.62 3.91
C ASN A 338 -0.76 23.34 5.33
N GLY A 339 -0.55 22.14 5.86
CA GLY A 339 -0.89 21.78 7.25
C GLY A 339 -2.21 21.05 7.42
N HIS A 340 -2.90 20.67 6.34
CA HIS A 340 -4.16 19.93 6.45
C HIS A 340 -3.92 18.48 6.87
N THR A 341 -4.33 18.14 8.10
CA THR A 341 -4.05 16.86 8.74
C THR A 341 -4.64 15.65 8.00
N GLU A 342 -5.89 15.74 7.53
CA GLU A 342 -6.49 14.65 6.75
C GLU A 342 -5.75 14.45 5.42
N SER A 343 -5.31 15.53 4.78
CA SER A 343 -4.51 15.42 3.56
C SER A 343 -3.13 14.82 3.82
N GLN A 344 -2.51 15.09 4.97
CA GLN A 344 -1.28 14.41 5.38
C GLN A 344 -1.52 12.90 5.50
N PHE A 345 -2.59 12.50 6.19
CA PHE A 345 -2.96 11.09 6.33
C PHE A 345 -3.26 10.42 4.97
N LYS A 346 -4.05 11.07 4.11
CA LYS A 346 -4.36 10.59 2.75
C LYS A 346 -3.13 10.48 1.87
N THR A 347 -2.25 11.46 1.89
CA THR A 347 -0.96 11.42 1.17
C THR A 347 -0.15 10.20 1.59
N ALA A 348 -0.08 9.92 2.89
CA ALA A 348 0.62 8.74 3.40
C ALA A 348 0.02 7.41 2.90
N GLN A 349 -1.32 7.31 2.84
CA GLN A 349 -2.00 6.12 2.30
C GLN A 349 -1.68 5.90 0.83
N TYR A 350 -1.73 6.94 0.01
CA TYR A 350 -1.39 6.87 -1.42
C TYR A 350 0.04 6.35 -1.62
N TYR A 351 1.01 6.87 -0.86
CA TYR A 351 2.39 6.39 -0.90
C TYR A 351 2.56 4.95 -0.41
N ALA A 352 1.87 4.56 0.67
CA ALA A 352 1.92 3.20 1.22
C ALA A 352 1.34 2.16 0.26
N GLN A 353 0.31 2.53 -0.50
CA GLN A 353 -0.38 1.65 -1.45
C GLN A 353 0.25 1.71 -2.85
N GLY A 354 0.94 2.80 -3.20
CA GLY A 354 1.38 3.08 -4.57
C GLY A 354 0.22 3.51 -5.47
N GLU A 355 -0.78 4.20 -4.92
CA GLU A 355 -1.86 4.77 -5.71
C GLU A 355 -1.40 6.09 -6.32
N GLY A 356 -1.50 6.24 -7.64
CA GLY A 356 -1.01 7.44 -8.34
C GLY A 356 0.52 7.60 -8.39
N CYS A 357 1.29 6.79 -7.65
CA CYS A 357 2.75 6.82 -7.63
C CYS A 357 3.34 5.41 -7.54
N THR A 358 4.67 5.29 -7.52
CA THR A 358 5.31 4.05 -7.05
C THR A 358 5.16 3.96 -5.54
N LYS A 359 4.96 2.75 -5.01
CA LYS A 359 4.88 2.52 -3.57
C LYS A 359 6.15 3.02 -2.88
N ASN A 360 6.01 3.85 -1.87
CA ASN A 360 7.12 4.47 -1.15
C ASN A 360 6.80 4.60 0.34
N TYR A 361 7.28 3.64 1.14
CA TYR A 361 7.02 3.65 2.58
C TYR A 361 7.78 4.75 3.32
N GLU A 362 8.89 5.27 2.78
CA GLU A 362 9.62 6.36 3.42
C GLU A 362 8.78 7.64 3.41
N GLN A 363 8.18 7.97 2.26
CA GLN A 363 7.24 9.08 2.15
C GLN A 363 5.96 8.82 2.97
N ALA A 364 5.44 7.58 2.95
CA ALA A 364 4.29 7.23 3.78
C ALA A 364 4.57 7.48 5.27
N ALA A 365 5.70 7.01 5.80
CA ALA A 365 6.08 7.21 7.20
C ALA A 365 6.24 8.70 7.54
N LYS A 366 6.81 9.51 6.65
CA LYS A 366 6.93 10.97 6.84
C LYS A 366 5.56 11.64 6.97
N TYR A 367 4.64 11.36 6.06
CA TYR A 367 3.31 11.98 6.10
C TYR A 367 2.41 11.42 7.22
N TYR A 368 2.54 10.14 7.58
CA TYR A 368 1.89 9.60 8.78
C TYR A 368 2.39 10.29 10.04
N LEU A 369 3.70 10.56 10.16
CA LEU A 369 4.25 11.30 11.30
C LEU A 369 3.64 12.70 11.39
N LEU A 370 3.61 13.45 10.27
CA LEU A 370 3.01 14.79 10.24
C LEU A 370 1.55 14.79 10.70
N ALA A 371 0.74 13.84 10.22
CA ALA A 371 -0.64 13.71 10.66
C ALA A 371 -0.74 13.27 12.14
N ALA A 372 0.14 12.37 12.58
CA ALA A 372 0.18 11.84 13.94
C ALA A 372 0.54 12.91 14.98
N GLU A 373 1.47 13.82 14.63
CA GLU A 373 1.84 14.98 15.44
C GLU A 373 0.69 15.99 15.57
N ASN A 374 -0.22 16.04 14.59
CA ASN A 374 -1.48 16.79 14.63
C ASN A 374 -2.64 16.01 15.29
N ASN A 375 -2.31 15.00 16.12
CA ASN A 375 -3.25 14.17 16.88
C ASN A 375 -4.21 13.31 16.05
N HIS A 376 -3.87 12.97 14.80
CA HIS A 376 -4.68 12.06 14.00
C HIS A 376 -4.48 10.60 14.45
N ALA A 377 -5.46 10.03 15.19
CA ALA A 377 -5.33 8.73 15.86
C ALA A 377 -4.94 7.57 14.91
N GLN A 378 -5.55 7.49 13.73
CA GLN A 378 -5.20 6.45 12.74
C GLN A 378 -3.79 6.64 12.18
N ALA A 379 -3.30 7.88 12.09
CA ALA A 379 -1.95 8.16 11.62
C ALA A 379 -0.91 7.82 12.69
N GLN A 380 -1.23 8.09 13.97
CA GLN A 380 -0.42 7.65 15.12
C GLN A 380 -0.26 6.12 15.10
N TYR A 381 -1.35 5.38 14.93
CA TYR A 381 -1.29 3.92 14.78
C TYR A 381 -0.45 3.50 13.56
N ASN A 382 -0.72 4.04 12.38
CA ASN A 382 0.01 3.66 11.16
C ASN A 382 1.51 4.02 11.23
N TYR A 383 1.87 5.14 11.87
CA TYR A 383 3.26 5.47 12.13
C TYR A 383 3.91 4.49 13.11
N GLY A 384 3.17 4.07 14.16
CA GLY A 384 3.58 2.97 15.03
C GLY A 384 3.87 1.68 14.25
N VAL A 385 3.00 1.30 13.30
CA VAL A 385 3.22 0.16 12.40
C VAL A 385 4.49 0.34 11.58
N CYS A 386 4.74 1.53 11.01
CA CYS A 386 5.99 1.83 10.30
C CYS A 386 7.23 1.60 11.18
N CYS A 387 7.15 1.99 12.46
CA CYS A 387 8.23 1.79 13.42
C CYS A 387 8.43 0.30 13.77
N TYR A 388 7.34 -0.44 13.99
CA TYR A 388 7.37 -1.86 14.37
C TYR A 388 7.89 -2.76 13.24
N MET A 389 7.42 -2.50 12.01
CA MET A 389 7.68 -3.35 10.83
C MET A 389 8.85 -2.87 9.97
N ALA A 390 9.53 -1.78 10.34
CA ALA A 390 10.59 -1.15 9.54
C ALA A 390 10.15 -0.72 8.13
N LEU A 391 8.93 -0.20 7.99
CA LEU A 391 8.39 0.24 6.69
C LEU A 391 8.84 1.68 6.41
N GLY A 392 9.85 1.83 5.55
CA GLY A 392 10.37 3.15 5.15
C GLY A 392 11.21 3.86 6.22
N ARG A 393 11.53 3.15 7.31
CA ARG A 393 12.35 3.63 8.43
C ARG A 393 12.98 2.44 9.15
N LYS A 394 13.99 2.70 10.00
CA LYS A 394 14.57 1.65 10.85
C LYS A 394 13.54 1.16 11.88
N LYS A 395 13.63 -0.12 12.24
CA LYS A 395 12.79 -0.72 13.29
C LYS A 395 13.05 -0.02 14.61
N ASP A 396 11.98 0.42 15.28
CA ASP A 396 12.02 0.99 16.62
C ASP A 396 10.77 0.57 17.40
N ILE A 397 10.95 -0.39 18.32
CA ILE A 397 9.84 -0.98 19.08
C ILE A 397 9.38 -0.03 20.19
N ASP A 398 10.31 0.69 20.82
CA ASP A 398 9.99 1.62 21.91
C ASP A 398 9.21 2.82 21.37
N GLU A 399 9.58 3.32 20.18
CA GLU A 399 8.82 4.37 19.51
C GLU A 399 7.45 3.87 19.02
N SER A 400 7.38 2.66 18.47
CA SER A 400 6.10 2.03 18.12
C SER A 400 5.16 1.99 19.31
N PHE A 401 5.65 1.56 20.48
CA PHE A 401 4.86 1.50 21.72
C PHE A 401 4.30 2.88 22.08
N ARG A 402 5.12 3.94 22.04
CA ARG A 402 4.67 5.30 22.36
C ARG A 402 3.58 5.80 21.41
N TRP A 403 3.68 5.49 20.11
CA TRP A 403 2.67 5.90 19.13
C TRP A 403 1.38 5.09 19.22
N TYR A 404 1.47 3.78 19.47
CA TYR A 404 0.30 2.97 19.81
C TYR A 404 -0.38 3.47 21.07
N GLN A 405 0.37 3.85 22.11
CA GLN A 405 -0.17 4.45 23.33
C GLN A 405 -0.96 5.73 23.02
N LYS A 406 -0.38 6.69 22.28
CA LYS A 406 -1.09 7.92 21.87
C LYS A 406 -2.38 7.62 21.10
N ALA A 407 -2.32 6.70 20.13
CA ALA A 407 -3.50 6.31 19.35
C ALA A 407 -4.57 5.63 20.21
N ALA A 408 -4.16 4.78 21.16
CA ALA A 408 -5.04 4.07 22.08
C ALA A 408 -5.72 5.02 23.08
N ASP A 409 -5.00 6.04 23.56
CA ASP A 409 -5.51 7.11 24.43
C ASP A 409 -6.55 7.97 23.70
N ASN A 410 -6.39 8.16 22.39
CA ASN A 410 -7.39 8.78 21.51
C ASN A 410 -8.60 7.87 21.19
N GLY A 411 -8.70 6.69 21.79
CA GLY A 411 -9.86 5.80 21.67
C GLY A 411 -9.83 4.85 20.47
N LEU A 412 -8.74 4.78 19.69
CA LEU A 412 -8.67 3.93 18.52
C LEU A 412 -8.58 2.44 18.92
N ALA A 413 -9.64 1.67 18.68
CA ALA A 413 -9.77 0.30 19.16
C ALA A 413 -8.65 -0.66 18.68
N ILE A 414 -8.21 -0.52 17.43
CA ILE A 414 -7.07 -1.30 16.92
C ILE A 414 -5.77 -0.98 17.66
N ALA A 415 -5.51 0.30 17.97
CA ALA A 415 -4.34 0.69 18.74
C ALA A 415 -4.44 0.25 20.21
N GLN A 416 -5.63 0.27 20.80
CA GLN A 416 -5.87 -0.29 22.13
C GLN A 416 -5.59 -1.79 22.16
N ASN A 417 -6.00 -2.54 21.13
CA ASN A 417 -5.64 -3.96 21.00
C ASN A 417 -4.13 -4.15 20.89
N GLU A 418 -3.45 -3.39 20.03
CA GLU A 418 -2.00 -3.51 19.86
C GLU A 418 -1.22 -3.09 21.10
N LEU A 419 -1.69 -2.10 21.83
CA LEU A 419 -1.13 -1.74 23.12
C LEU A 419 -1.29 -2.87 24.14
N GLY A 420 -2.43 -3.56 24.12
CA GLY A 420 -2.63 -4.80 24.87
C GLY A 420 -1.60 -5.87 24.49
N ASN A 421 -1.34 -6.05 23.20
CA ASN A 421 -0.31 -6.97 22.70
C ASN A 421 1.09 -6.55 23.15
N CYS A 422 1.42 -5.25 23.16
CA CYS A 422 2.68 -4.75 23.66
C CYS A 422 2.93 -5.15 25.12
N TYR A 423 1.95 -4.95 25.99
CA TYR A 423 2.05 -5.39 27.38
C TYR A 423 2.08 -6.91 27.52
N PHE A 424 1.38 -7.67 26.68
CA PHE A 424 1.37 -9.13 26.79
C PHE A 424 2.68 -9.79 26.32
N TYR A 425 3.26 -9.31 25.22
CA TYR A 425 4.46 -9.87 24.59
C TYR A 425 5.77 -9.16 24.96
N SER A 426 5.72 -8.14 25.84
CA SER A 426 6.87 -7.30 26.19
C SER A 426 7.45 -6.53 25.00
N SER A 427 6.61 -6.04 24.09
CA SER A 427 7.04 -5.27 22.92
C SER A 427 7.09 -3.78 23.25
N GLY A 428 8.28 -3.26 23.52
CA GLY A 428 8.53 -1.83 23.82
C GLY A 428 8.16 -1.42 25.24
N THR A 429 7.77 -2.38 26.07
CA THR A 429 7.45 -2.23 27.49
C THR A 429 7.68 -3.55 28.22
N GLU A 430 7.71 -3.53 29.55
CA GLU A 430 7.75 -4.74 30.37
C GLU A 430 6.42 -5.50 30.28
N LYS A 431 6.50 -6.83 30.35
CA LYS A 431 5.31 -7.69 30.33
C LYS A 431 4.37 -7.37 31.50
N ASN A 432 3.10 -7.12 31.20
CA ASN A 432 2.05 -6.90 32.21
C ASN A 432 0.68 -7.41 31.71
N ASP A 433 0.33 -8.65 32.08
CA ASP A 433 -0.91 -9.28 31.62
C ASP A 433 -2.18 -8.54 32.12
N ALA A 434 -2.13 -7.94 33.32
CA ALA A 434 -3.26 -7.21 33.88
C ALA A 434 -3.53 -5.91 33.11
N GLU A 435 -2.47 -5.22 32.68
CA GLU A 435 -2.59 -4.02 31.84
C GLU A 435 -3.04 -4.39 30.42
N ALA A 436 -2.54 -5.49 29.86
CA ALA A 436 -2.99 -6.02 28.58
C ALA A 436 -4.52 -6.25 28.57
N VAL A 437 -5.05 -6.89 29.62
CA VAL A 437 -6.51 -7.09 29.77
C VAL A 437 -7.26 -5.78 29.77
N LYS A 438 -6.80 -4.74 30.49
CA LYS A 438 -7.51 -3.44 30.53
C LYS A 438 -7.60 -2.82 29.14
N TRP A 439 -6.53 -2.90 28.34
CA TRP A 439 -6.53 -2.39 26.98
C TRP A 439 -7.39 -3.22 26.03
N TYR A 440 -7.36 -4.55 26.13
CA TYR A 440 -8.28 -5.41 25.40
C TYR A 440 -9.75 -5.13 25.76
N GLN A 441 -10.05 -4.87 27.04
CA GLN A 441 -11.40 -4.50 27.49
C GLN A 441 -11.88 -3.19 26.87
N LYS A 442 -11.01 -2.16 26.81
CA LYS A 442 -11.33 -0.89 26.13
C LYS A 442 -11.62 -1.11 24.64
N ALA A 443 -10.78 -1.86 23.94
CA ALA A 443 -10.98 -2.14 22.52
C ALA A 443 -12.24 -2.99 22.27
N ALA A 444 -12.50 -3.99 23.10
CA ALA A 444 -13.68 -4.86 23.03
C ALA A 444 -14.99 -4.11 23.37
N ALA A 445 -14.93 -3.03 24.15
CA ALA A 445 -16.07 -2.16 24.40
C ALA A 445 -16.47 -1.35 23.14
N SER A 446 -15.55 -1.18 22.19
CA SER A 446 -15.80 -0.59 20.87
C SER A 446 -16.12 -1.64 19.80
N ASP A 447 -16.60 -2.82 20.21
CA ASP A 447 -16.98 -3.95 19.34
C ASP A 447 -15.86 -4.42 18.39
N TYR A 448 -14.58 -4.31 18.79
CA TYR A 448 -13.43 -4.73 17.97
C TYR A 448 -13.13 -6.23 18.12
N PRO A 449 -13.42 -7.08 17.09
CA PRO A 449 -13.42 -8.53 17.26
C PRO A 449 -12.07 -9.17 17.66
N PRO A 450 -10.91 -8.71 17.15
CA PRO A 450 -9.61 -9.23 17.61
C PRO A 450 -9.40 -9.02 19.12
N ALA A 451 -9.81 -7.87 19.67
CA ALA A 451 -9.70 -7.60 21.09
C ALA A 451 -10.68 -8.41 21.93
N GLU A 452 -11.92 -8.60 21.44
CA GLU A 452 -12.90 -9.49 22.07
C GLU A 452 -12.36 -10.93 22.16
N CYS A 453 -11.74 -11.43 21.09
CA CYS A 453 -11.11 -12.75 21.06
C CYS A 453 -9.89 -12.83 22.00
N ASN A 454 -9.00 -11.83 21.97
CA ASN A 454 -7.84 -11.77 22.86
C ASN A 454 -8.27 -11.77 24.33
N LEU A 455 -9.26 -10.95 24.69
CA LEU A 455 -9.84 -10.90 26.03
C LEU A 455 -10.47 -12.24 26.43
N ALA A 456 -11.18 -12.89 25.51
CA ALA A 456 -11.74 -14.22 25.74
C ALA A 456 -10.65 -15.25 26.08
N VAL A 457 -9.54 -15.26 25.32
CA VAL A 457 -8.40 -16.14 25.60
C VAL A 457 -7.78 -15.81 26.96
N ARG A 458 -7.69 -14.54 27.37
CA ARG A 458 -7.19 -14.16 28.70
C ARG A 458 -8.07 -14.72 29.82
N TYR A 459 -9.39 -14.65 29.68
CA TYR A 459 -10.31 -15.29 30.62
C TYR A 459 -10.22 -16.83 30.58
N TYR A 460 -10.04 -17.42 29.41
CA TYR A 460 -9.91 -18.88 29.26
C TYR A 460 -8.66 -19.44 29.94
N LEU A 461 -7.54 -18.69 29.91
CA LEU A 461 -6.25 -19.12 30.48
C LEU A 461 -5.96 -18.54 31.87
N GLY A 462 -6.78 -17.62 32.37
CA GLY A 462 -6.52 -16.91 33.62
C GLY A 462 -5.27 -16.02 33.58
N GLN A 463 -5.00 -15.38 32.44
CA GLN A 463 -3.83 -14.53 32.22
C GLN A 463 -4.19 -13.06 32.44
N GLY A 464 -3.67 -12.44 33.50
CA GLY A 464 -3.98 -11.06 33.87
C GLY A 464 -5.37 -10.88 34.50
N VAL A 465 -6.21 -11.91 34.45
CA VAL A 465 -7.54 -12.01 35.08
C VAL A 465 -7.72 -13.41 35.67
N LYS A 466 -8.68 -13.57 36.58
CA LYS A 466 -9.06 -14.89 37.06
C LYS A 466 -9.65 -15.71 35.92
N GLU A 467 -9.22 -16.97 35.79
CA GLU A 467 -9.78 -17.91 34.83
C GLU A 467 -11.32 -17.99 34.95
N ASN A 468 -12.01 -17.84 33.83
CA ASN A 468 -13.45 -17.88 33.75
C ASN A 468 -13.91 -18.32 32.35
N ASN A 469 -14.10 -19.63 32.17
CA ASN A 469 -14.54 -20.20 30.90
C ASN A 469 -15.93 -19.71 30.46
N ALA A 470 -16.83 -19.38 31.39
CA ALA A 470 -18.15 -18.86 31.04
C ALA A 470 -18.06 -17.43 30.47
N GLU A 471 -17.15 -16.61 30.99
CA GLU A 471 -16.91 -15.26 30.46
C GLU A 471 -16.15 -15.32 29.14
N ALA A 472 -15.13 -16.17 29.02
CA ALA A 472 -14.44 -16.43 27.77
C ALA A 472 -15.42 -16.84 26.66
N PHE A 473 -16.33 -17.77 26.94
CA PHE A 473 -17.34 -18.22 25.99
C PHE A 473 -18.23 -17.06 25.49
N LYS A 474 -18.69 -16.16 26.36
CA LYS A 474 -19.47 -14.98 25.93
C LYS A 474 -18.68 -14.05 25.00
N TRP A 475 -17.41 -13.81 25.31
CA TRP A 475 -16.56 -12.95 24.47
C TRP A 475 -16.24 -13.61 23.12
N PHE A 476 -15.97 -14.92 23.09
CA PHE A 476 -15.86 -15.68 21.83
C PHE A 476 -17.17 -15.62 21.03
N GLN A 477 -18.33 -15.71 21.68
CA GLN A 477 -19.64 -15.55 21.03
C GLN A 477 -19.80 -14.19 20.39
N LYS A 478 -19.40 -13.12 21.09
CA LYS A 478 -19.47 -11.76 20.58
C LYS A 478 -18.57 -11.57 19.34
N ALA A 479 -17.30 -11.95 19.43
CA ALA A 479 -16.35 -11.87 18.31
C ALA A 479 -16.78 -12.71 17.10
N ALA A 480 -17.28 -13.92 17.34
CA ALA A 480 -17.80 -14.78 16.28
C ALA A 480 -19.08 -14.23 15.63
N SER A 481 -19.91 -13.49 16.36
CA SER A 481 -21.10 -12.85 15.79
C SER A 481 -20.74 -11.75 14.76
N HIS A 482 -19.54 -11.18 14.88
CA HIS A 482 -18.92 -10.29 13.89
C HIS A 482 -18.22 -11.05 12.75
N GLY A 483 -18.28 -12.38 12.75
CA GLY A 483 -17.66 -13.24 11.75
C GLY A 483 -16.14 -13.38 11.91
N TYR A 484 -15.56 -13.13 13.09
CA TYR A 484 -14.13 -13.30 13.30
C TYR A 484 -13.73 -14.79 13.37
N ALA A 485 -12.98 -15.27 12.38
CA ALA A 485 -12.75 -16.69 12.15
C ALA A 485 -12.01 -17.40 13.30
N GLU A 486 -11.07 -16.72 13.96
CA GLU A 486 -10.36 -17.26 15.11
C GLU A 486 -11.32 -17.47 16.31
N ALA A 487 -12.23 -16.52 16.57
CA ALA A 487 -13.23 -16.68 17.61
C ALA A 487 -14.26 -17.76 17.30
N GLU A 488 -14.68 -17.89 16.04
CA GLU A 488 -15.51 -19.02 15.58
C GLU A 488 -14.81 -20.37 15.83
N ASN A 489 -13.52 -20.48 15.56
CA ASN A 489 -12.76 -21.69 15.88
C ASN A 489 -12.74 -21.97 17.40
N TYR A 490 -12.51 -20.95 18.23
CA TYR A 490 -12.56 -21.10 19.69
C TYR A 490 -13.96 -21.48 20.21
N LEU A 491 -15.04 -20.97 19.61
CA LEU A 491 -16.38 -21.47 19.92
C LEU A 491 -16.55 -22.94 19.56
N GLY A 492 -16.01 -23.36 18.43
CA GLY A 492 -15.94 -24.76 18.06
C GLY A 492 -15.30 -25.61 19.17
N LEU A 493 -14.15 -25.16 19.67
CA LEU A 493 -13.43 -25.79 20.79
C LEU A 493 -14.23 -25.79 22.09
N CYS A 494 -14.92 -24.69 22.42
CA CYS A 494 -15.78 -24.58 23.59
C CYS A 494 -16.93 -25.59 23.53
N TYR A 495 -17.59 -25.75 22.39
CA TYR A 495 -18.66 -26.73 22.22
C TYR A 495 -18.16 -28.17 22.17
N ASP A 496 -16.97 -28.44 21.62
CA ASP A 496 -16.41 -29.79 21.57
C ASP A 496 -16.02 -30.29 22.97
N ASN A 497 -15.42 -29.40 23.76
CA ASN A 497 -14.86 -29.73 25.08
C ASN A 497 -15.77 -29.37 26.26
N GLY A 498 -16.81 -28.56 26.05
CA GLY A 498 -17.72 -28.09 27.11
C GLY A 498 -17.11 -26.97 27.96
N TYR A 499 -16.28 -26.11 27.37
CA TYR A 499 -15.71 -24.96 28.07
C TYR A 499 -16.68 -23.79 28.05
N GLY A 500 -17.16 -23.39 29.24
CA GLY A 500 -18.12 -22.28 29.40
C GLY A 500 -19.53 -22.59 28.90
N THR A 501 -19.74 -23.76 28.30
CA THR A 501 -21.01 -24.23 27.72
C THR A 501 -21.12 -25.76 27.86
N LYS A 502 -22.28 -26.33 27.50
CA LYS A 502 -22.44 -27.78 27.40
C LYS A 502 -21.80 -28.29 26.12
N LYS A 503 -21.26 -29.53 26.17
CA LYS A 503 -20.74 -30.19 24.97
C LYS A 503 -21.84 -30.33 23.91
N ASP A 504 -21.55 -29.89 22.70
CA ASP A 504 -22.39 -30.04 21.51
C ASP A 504 -21.53 -30.21 20.26
N GLN A 505 -21.38 -31.46 19.82
CA GLN A 505 -20.55 -31.78 18.67
C GLN A 505 -21.10 -31.21 17.35
N LYS A 506 -22.42 -31.01 17.23
CA LYS A 506 -23.00 -30.41 16.01
C LYS A 506 -22.68 -28.92 15.95
N SER A 507 -22.81 -28.22 17.08
CA SER A 507 -22.38 -26.82 17.17
C SER A 507 -20.87 -26.70 16.92
N ALA A 508 -20.05 -27.58 17.51
CA ALA A 508 -18.61 -27.59 17.26
C ALA A 508 -18.28 -27.72 15.76
N PHE A 509 -18.86 -28.73 15.10
CA PHE A 509 -18.71 -28.94 13.66
C PHE A 509 -19.15 -27.70 12.85
N SER A 510 -20.28 -27.08 13.21
CA SER A 510 -20.79 -25.90 12.52
C SER A 510 -19.83 -24.71 12.62
N TYR A 511 -19.31 -24.42 13.82
CA TYR A 511 -18.41 -23.29 14.03
C TYR A 511 -17.03 -23.52 13.41
N TYR A 512 -16.48 -24.74 13.48
CA TYR A 512 -15.27 -25.09 12.72
C TYR A 512 -15.48 -24.93 11.22
N SER A 513 -16.66 -25.29 10.70
CA SER A 513 -16.99 -25.11 9.27
C SER A 513 -17.01 -23.63 8.87
N LEU A 514 -17.67 -22.76 9.65
CA LEU A 514 -17.72 -21.32 9.39
C LEU A 514 -16.32 -20.68 9.35
N ALA A 515 -15.47 -21.02 10.32
CA ALA A 515 -14.09 -20.51 10.35
C ALA A 515 -13.23 -21.10 9.21
N ALA A 516 -13.45 -22.37 8.84
CA ALA A 516 -12.74 -23.02 7.74
C ALA A 516 -13.12 -22.44 6.37
N GLU A 517 -14.37 -22.01 6.17
CA GLU A 517 -14.81 -21.29 4.95
C GLU A 517 -14.01 -20.00 4.74
N LYS A 518 -13.60 -19.35 5.82
CA LYS A 518 -12.73 -18.16 5.84
C LYS A 518 -11.24 -18.48 5.76
N LYS A 519 -10.90 -19.75 5.48
CA LYS A 519 -9.52 -20.25 5.36
C LYS A 519 -8.68 -20.07 6.63
N TYR A 520 -9.31 -20.06 7.81
CA TYR A 520 -8.56 -20.05 9.07
C TYR A 520 -7.88 -21.42 9.29
N PRO A 521 -6.54 -21.51 9.29
CA PRO A 521 -5.82 -22.79 9.16
C PRO A 521 -6.17 -23.81 10.25
N GLU A 522 -6.27 -23.36 11.49
CA GLU A 522 -6.58 -24.20 12.66
C GLU A 522 -8.02 -24.72 12.61
N ALA A 523 -8.97 -23.93 12.10
CA ALA A 523 -10.34 -24.38 11.89
C ALA A 523 -10.44 -25.42 10.78
N VAL A 524 -9.71 -25.24 9.67
CA VAL A 524 -9.66 -26.24 8.59
C VAL A 524 -9.09 -27.56 9.14
N ASN A 525 -8.06 -27.51 9.99
CA ASN A 525 -7.54 -28.70 10.69
C ASN A 525 -8.57 -29.33 11.65
N ASN A 526 -9.28 -28.53 12.45
CA ASN A 526 -10.28 -29.03 13.38
C ASN A 526 -11.49 -29.63 12.66
N LEU A 527 -11.88 -29.06 11.52
CA LEU A 527 -12.89 -29.64 10.64
C LEU A 527 -12.41 -30.97 10.04
N ALA A 528 -11.14 -31.06 9.64
CA ALA A 528 -10.53 -32.32 9.20
C ALA A 528 -10.60 -33.40 10.30
N LEU A 529 -10.31 -33.05 11.55
CA LEU A 529 -10.44 -33.94 12.70
C LEU A 529 -11.90 -34.36 12.92
N CYS A 530 -12.88 -33.46 12.73
CA CYS A 530 -14.30 -33.81 12.82
C CYS A 530 -14.68 -34.88 11.79
N TYR A 531 -14.27 -34.73 10.53
CA TYR A 531 -14.49 -35.77 9.51
C TYR A 531 -13.70 -37.05 9.79
N TYR A 532 -12.50 -36.96 10.36
CA TYR A 532 -11.68 -38.13 10.67
C TYR A 532 -12.29 -39.02 11.76
N TYR A 533 -12.81 -38.40 12.82
CA TYR A 533 -13.39 -39.09 13.97
C TYR A 533 -14.91 -39.26 13.88
N GLY A 534 -15.60 -38.51 13.01
CA GLY A 534 -17.06 -38.46 12.97
C GLY A 534 -17.66 -37.59 14.08
N THR A 535 -16.95 -36.54 14.51
CA THR A 535 -17.42 -35.60 15.53
C THR A 535 -18.40 -34.62 14.89
N GLY A 536 -19.68 -34.67 15.30
CA GLY A 536 -20.72 -33.77 14.78
C GLY A 536 -21.15 -34.02 13.32
N THR A 537 -20.47 -34.95 12.64
CA THR A 537 -20.71 -35.32 11.24
C THR A 537 -20.46 -36.82 11.00
N LYS A 538 -20.78 -37.32 9.80
CA LYS A 538 -20.40 -38.69 9.42
C LYS A 538 -18.90 -38.74 9.14
N LYS A 539 -18.26 -39.83 9.59
CA LYS A 539 -16.84 -40.07 9.33
C LYS A 539 -16.56 -40.15 7.84
N ASP A 540 -15.59 -39.37 7.38
CA ASP A 540 -15.09 -39.35 6.01
C ASP A 540 -13.57 -39.13 6.00
N LYS A 541 -12.82 -40.21 5.80
CA LYS A 541 -11.35 -40.17 5.82
C LYS A 541 -10.77 -39.44 4.61
N ASN A 542 -11.44 -39.48 3.45
CA ASN A 542 -10.94 -38.82 2.24
C ASN A 542 -11.10 -37.32 2.40
N LYS A 543 -12.27 -36.87 2.86
CA LYS A 543 -12.51 -35.46 3.15
C LYS A 543 -11.58 -34.93 4.25
N ALA A 544 -11.34 -35.71 5.30
CA ALA A 544 -10.37 -35.37 6.34
C ALA A 544 -8.96 -35.19 5.76
N LYS A 545 -8.50 -36.10 4.90
CA LYS A 545 -7.18 -35.99 4.25
C LYS A 545 -7.07 -34.73 3.40
N GLU A 546 -8.09 -34.42 2.59
CA GLU A 546 -8.15 -33.19 1.79
C GLU A 546 -8.00 -31.94 2.66
N LEU A 547 -8.78 -31.86 3.74
CA LEU A 547 -8.76 -30.71 4.65
C LEU A 547 -7.43 -30.61 5.42
N PHE A 548 -6.81 -31.74 5.82
CA PHE A 548 -5.46 -31.69 6.42
C PHE A 548 -4.41 -31.15 5.44
N MET A 549 -4.49 -31.52 4.16
CA MET A 549 -3.58 -30.98 3.13
C MET A 549 -3.81 -29.48 2.92
N GLU A 550 -5.08 -29.06 2.88
CA GLU A 550 -5.46 -27.64 2.77
C GLU A 550 -4.94 -26.83 3.97
N ALA A 551 -5.25 -27.25 5.20
CA ALA A 551 -4.79 -26.58 6.42
C ALA A 551 -3.25 -26.51 6.49
N SER A 552 -2.55 -27.58 6.08
CA SER A 552 -1.09 -27.59 5.98
C SER A 552 -0.57 -26.56 4.96
N SER A 553 -1.25 -26.42 3.82
CA SER A 553 -0.89 -25.42 2.79
C SER A 553 -1.14 -23.98 3.25
N LEU A 554 -2.14 -23.79 4.11
CA LEU A 554 -2.45 -22.52 4.77
C LEU A 554 -1.53 -22.23 5.97
N GLY A 555 -0.62 -23.15 6.32
CA GLY A 555 0.42 -22.95 7.32
C GLY A 555 0.23 -23.69 8.64
N SER A 556 -0.90 -24.37 8.87
CA SER A 556 -1.17 -25.07 10.14
C SER A 556 -0.15 -26.18 10.41
N GLN A 557 0.59 -26.05 11.51
CA GLN A 557 1.57 -27.05 11.92
C GLN A 557 0.90 -28.33 12.45
N ASP A 558 -0.20 -28.19 13.19
CA ASP A 558 -1.00 -29.32 13.65
C ASP A 558 -1.54 -30.14 12.48
N ALA A 559 -1.96 -29.48 11.39
CA ALA A 559 -2.39 -30.17 10.18
C ALA A 559 -1.27 -30.96 9.52
N LYS A 560 -0.05 -30.40 9.45
CA LYS A 560 1.14 -31.10 8.93
C LYS A 560 1.40 -32.37 9.74
N ASP A 561 1.32 -32.30 11.06
CA ASP A 561 1.60 -33.43 11.93
C ASP A 561 0.46 -34.46 11.95
N ASN A 562 -0.80 -34.01 11.86
CA ASN A 562 -1.96 -34.88 11.67
C ASN A 562 -1.91 -35.61 10.32
N LEU A 563 -1.47 -34.94 9.25
CA LEU A 563 -1.30 -35.55 7.93
C LEU A 563 -0.20 -36.62 7.94
N LYS A 564 0.93 -36.39 8.62
CA LYS A 564 1.96 -37.43 8.82
C LYS A 564 1.40 -38.64 9.55
N LYS A 565 0.64 -38.42 10.63
CA LYS A 565 -0.03 -39.50 11.38
C LYS A 565 -1.04 -40.25 10.51
N PHE A 566 -1.81 -39.53 9.69
CA PHE A 566 -2.77 -40.12 8.76
C PHE A 566 -2.07 -41.08 7.80
N TYR A 567 -0.99 -40.66 7.15
CA TYR A 567 -0.23 -41.53 6.23
C TYR A 567 0.38 -42.74 6.95
N LYS A 568 0.86 -42.59 8.18
CA LYS A 568 1.41 -43.71 8.95
C LYS A 568 0.36 -44.76 9.32
N ILE A 569 -0.90 -44.36 9.54
CA ILE A 569 -1.97 -45.26 10.00
C ILE A 569 -2.69 -45.94 8.82
N HIS A 570 -2.78 -45.28 7.67
CA HIS A 570 -3.54 -45.76 6.49
C HIS A 570 -2.63 -46.14 5.29
N GLN A 571 -1.32 -46.27 5.51
CA GLN A 571 -0.43 -47.11 4.70
C GLN A 571 -0.61 -48.57 5.11
#